data_AF-A0A8E2EA30-F1
#
_entry.id   AF-A0A8E2EA30-F1
#
_cell.length_a   1.000
_cell.length_b   1.000
_cell.length_c   1.000
_cell.angle_alpha   90.00
_cell.angle_beta   90.00
_cell.angle_gamma   90.00
#
_symmetry.space_group_name_H-M   'P 1'
#
loop_
_entity.id
_entity.type
_entity.pdbx_description
1 polymer ?
#
loop_
_entity_poly.entity_id
_entity_poly.type
_entity_poly.pdbx_seq_one_letter_code
_entity_poly.pdbx_strand_id
1 'polypeptide(L)' 'MTSKASPFKGAGNGWESIGPLKYNPDHMADWNYFNSDGFGLLEYLEWAEDMKTERVLAICSNFSLDVWEVKLAPPSLKPA' A
#
# COMPACT_ATOMS: atom_id res chain seq x y z
N MET A 1 -10.89 17.29 -14.90
CA MET A 1 -11.37 16.36 -13.86
C MET A 1 -10.25 16.19 -12.86
N THR A 2 -10.38 16.80 -11.69
CA THR A 2 -9.32 16.83 -10.68
C THR A 2 -9.23 15.47 -10.00
N SER A 3 -8.12 14.76 -10.17
CA SER A 3 -7.86 13.57 -9.35
C SER A 3 -7.79 14.03 -7.90
N LYS A 4 -8.78 13.66 -7.09
CA LYS A 4 -8.71 13.85 -5.64
C LYS A 4 -7.54 13.00 -5.16
N ALA A 5 -6.40 13.64 -4.89
CA ALA A 5 -5.32 12.97 -4.18
C ALA A 5 -5.89 12.47 -2.84
N SER A 6 -5.65 11.21 -2.53
CA SER A 6 -6.05 10.62 -1.25
C SER A 6 -5.42 11.42 -0.11
N PRO A 7 -6.17 11.79 0.93
CA PRO A 7 -5.62 12.49 2.10
C PRO A 7 -4.65 11.61 2.92
N PHE A 8 -4.55 10.31 2.60
CA PHE A 8 -3.72 9.33 3.30
C PHE A 8 -2.51 8.99 2.45
N LYS A 9 -1.44 9.77 2.61
CA LYS A 9 -0.19 9.56 1.89
C LYS A 9 0.62 8.48 2.61
N GLY A 10 0.27 7.20 2.41
CA GLY A 10 0.97 6.05 3.01
C GLY A 10 0.06 4.86 3.33
N ALA A 11 -1.25 5.08 3.55
CA ALA A 11 -2.20 4.00 3.76
C ALA A 11 -2.79 3.55 2.41
N GLY A 12 -2.44 2.34 1.98
CA GLY A 12 -2.96 1.73 0.75
C GLY A 12 -4.48 1.63 0.78
N ASN A 13 -5.14 2.34 -0.11
CA ASN A 13 -6.57 2.27 -0.34
C ASN A 13 -6.84 1.34 -1.54
N GLY A 14 -7.62 0.28 -1.33
CA GLY A 14 -7.75 -0.81 -2.30
C GLY A 14 -8.23 -0.40 -3.70
N TRP A 15 -8.84 0.77 -3.88
CA TRP A 15 -9.28 1.26 -5.20
C TRP A 15 -8.16 1.84 -6.06
N GLU A 16 -7.02 2.23 -5.48
CA GLU A 16 -5.90 2.80 -6.26
C GLU A 16 -5.10 1.72 -7.01
N SER A 17 -5.17 0.48 -6.53
CA SER A 17 -4.58 -0.70 -7.19
C SER A 17 -5.42 -1.28 -8.33
N ILE A 18 -6.64 -0.76 -8.57
CA ILE A 18 -7.57 -1.30 -9.57
C ILE A 18 -7.34 -0.59 -10.90
N GLY A 19 -6.85 -1.33 -11.90
CA GLY A 19 -6.69 -0.84 -13.26
C GLY A 19 -5.36 -1.25 -13.89
N PRO A 20 -5.01 -0.70 -15.07
CA PRO A 20 -3.74 -1.01 -15.70
C PRO A 20 -2.56 -0.51 -14.85
N LEU A 21 -1.59 -1.39 -14.58
CA LEU A 21 -0.41 -1.13 -13.75
C LEU A 21 0.32 0.19 -14.05
N LYS A 22 0.33 0.62 -15.31
CA LYS A 22 0.94 1.89 -15.74
C LYS A 22 0.37 3.13 -15.03
N TYR A 23 -0.86 3.04 -14.53
CA TYR A 23 -1.56 4.14 -13.87
C TYR A 23 -1.62 3.99 -12.35
N ASN A 24 -1.09 2.90 -11.79
CA ASN A 24 -1.05 2.71 -10.35
C ASN A 24 0.00 3.68 -9.76
N PRO A 25 -0.38 4.48 -8.76
CA PRO A 25 0.56 5.37 -8.10
C PRO A 25 1.50 4.58 -7.18
N ASP A 26 2.81 4.74 -7.36
CA ASP A 26 3.79 4.19 -6.39
C ASP A 26 3.62 4.89 -5.03
N HIS A 27 3.69 4.13 -3.93
CA HIS A 27 3.63 4.68 -2.58
C HIS A 27 4.66 4.05 -1.63
N MET A 28 5.03 4.79 -0.58
CA MET A 28 5.94 4.30 0.46
C MET A 28 5.14 3.48 1.47
N ALA A 29 5.51 2.22 1.68
CA ALA A 29 4.85 1.33 2.63
C ALA A 29 5.43 1.46 4.04
N ASP A 30 4.66 0.99 5.04
CA ASP A 30 5.04 0.99 6.47
C ASP A 30 6.36 0.25 6.75
N TRP A 31 6.76 -0.67 5.88
CA TRP A 31 7.98 -1.47 5.99
C TRP A 31 9.21 -0.80 5.33
N ASN A 32 9.16 0.51 5.08
CA ASN A 32 10.26 1.30 4.53
C ASN A 32 10.75 0.87 3.13
N TYR A 33 9.90 0.20 2.36
CA TYR A 33 10.13 -0.05 0.93
C TYR A 33 9.00 0.54 0.08
N PHE A 34 9.30 0.83 -1.18
CA PHE A 34 8.29 1.29 -2.13
C PHE A 34 7.40 0.13 -2.56
N ASN A 35 6.10 0.36 -2.51
CA ASN A 35 5.09 -0.52 -3.07
C ASN A 35 4.64 0.03 -4.43
N SER A 36 4.66 -0.83 -5.45
CA SER A 36 4.22 -0.50 -6.82
C SER A 36 2.76 -0.84 -7.08
N ASP A 37 2.07 -1.41 -6.09
CA ASP A 37 0.68 -1.86 -6.21
C ASP A 37 0.43 -2.81 -7.38
N GLY A 38 1.43 -3.65 -7.69
CA GLY A 38 1.32 -4.70 -8.70
C GLY A 38 0.51 -5.92 -8.27
N PHE A 39 0.37 -6.13 -6.97
CA PHE A 39 -0.53 -7.12 -6.39
C PHE A 39 -1.65 -6.38 -5.68
N GLY A 40 -2.67 -6.01 -6.45
CA GLY A 40 -3.77 -5.19 -6.01
C GLY A 40 -4.93 -5.99 -5.43
N LEU A 41 -6.03 -5.27 -5.19
CA LEU A 41 -7.26 -5.89 -4.68
C LEU A 41 -7.82 -6.92 -5.66
N LEU A 42 -7.78 -6.68 -6.97
CA LEU A 42 -8.33 -7.59 -7.96
C LEU A 42 -7.54 -8.91 -7.99
N GLU A 43 -6.21 -8.79 -8.03
CA GLU A 43 -5.29 -9.92 -8.05
C GLU A 43 -5.43 -10.77 -6.77
N TYR A 44 -5.61 -10.12 -5.61
CA TYR A 44 -5.88 -10.83 -4.35
C TYR A 44 -7.20 -11.61 -4.40
N LEU A 45 -8.26 -11.03 -4.98
CA LEU A 45 -9.56 -11.70 -5.09
C LEU A 45 -9.52 -12.89 -6.05
N GLU A 46 -8.85 -12.75 -7.19
CA GLU A 46 -8.64 -13.83 -8.16
C GLU A 46 -7.79 -14.96 -7.56
N TRP A 47 -6.69 -14.61 -6.88
CA TRP A 47 -5.82 -15.57 -6.21
C TRP A 47 -6.56 -16.35 -5.11
N ALA A 48 -7.42 -15.68 -4.34
CA ALA A 48 -8.22 -16.35 -3.32
C ALA A 48 -9.30 -17.27 -3.93
N GLU A 49 -9.87 -16.92 -5.09
CA GLU A 49 -10.79 -17.77 -5.84
C GLU A 49 -10.10 -19.04 -6.36
N ASP A 50 -8.91 -18.89 -6.96
CA ASP A 50 -8.10 -20.01 -7.46
C ASP A 50 -7.72 -20.99 -6.35
N MET A 51 -7.40 -20.47 -5.15
CA MET A 51 -7.08 -21.27 -3.98
C MET A 51 -8.30 -21.79 -3.21
N LYS A 52 -9.53 -21.39 -3.59
CA LYS A 52 -10.78 -21.69 -2.88
C LYS A 52 -10.73 -21.29 -1.40
N THR A 53 -10.14 -20.15 -1.10
CA THR A 53 -9.98 -19.65 0.28
C THR A 53 -11.07 -18.65 0.61
N GLU A 54 -11.50 -18.63 1.87
CA GLU A 54 -12.40 -17.57 2.35
C GLU A 54 -11.67 -16.22 2.38
N ARG A 55 -12.33 -15.20 1.83
CA ARG A 55 -11.75 -13.87 1.64
C ARG A 55 -12.10 -12.96 2.82
N VAL A 56 -11.10 -12.61 3.63
CA VAL A 56 -11.23 -11.57 4.67
C VAL A 56 -10.49 -10.32 4.20
N LEU A 57 -11.23 -9.22 4.03
CA LEU A 57 -10.70 -7.94 3.53
C LEU A 57 -10.67 -6.90 4.65
N ALA A 58 -9.52 -6.26 4.86
CA ALA A 58 -9.38 -5.13 5.76
C ALA A 58 -9.78 -3.82 5.06
N ILE A 59 -10.47 -2.94 5.79
CA ILE A 59 -10.82 -1.59 5.34
C ILE A 59 -10.02 -0.59 6.18
N CYS A 60 -9.27 0.30 5.53
CA CYS A 60 -8.55 1.38 6.21
C CYS A 60 -9.54 2.31 6.93
N SER A 61 -9.48 2.35 8.26
CA SER A 61 -10.40 3.09 9.12
C SER A 61 -9.79 4.40 9.65
N ASN A 62 -9.29 5.25 8.75
CA ASN A 62 -8.81 6.60 9.05
C ASN A 62 -7.76 6.67 10.20
N PHE A 63 -6.89 5.67 10.29
CA PHE A 63 -5.79 5.57 11.23
C PHE A 63 -4.52 5.15 10.47
N SER A 64 -3.41 5.87 10.68
CA SER A 64 -2.11 5.61 10.06
C SER A 64 -1.05 5.31 11.13
N LEU A 65 -0.10 4.44 10.81
CA LEU A 65 0.97 4.01 11.71
C LEU A 65 2.08 5.07 11.87
N ASP A 66 2.08 6.13 11.04
CA ASP A 66 3.05 7.25 11.07
C ASP A 66 3.22 7.91 12.45
N VAL A 67 2.25 7.74 13.35
CA VAL A 67 2.27 8.29 14.71
C VAL A 67 3.32 7.60 15.63
N TRP A 68 3.87 6.44 15.24
CA TRP A 68 4.70 5.59 16.10
C TRP A 68 6.14 5.36 15.62
N GLU A 69 6.72 6.24 14.79
CA GLU A 69 8.10 6.09 14.28
C GLU A 69 9.10 5.59 15.37
N VAL A 70 9.46 4.31 15.32
CA VAL A 70 10.67 3.80 15.96
C VAL A 70 11.80 4.10 14.98
N LYS A 71 12.64 5.07 15.33
CA LYS A 71 13.86 5.42 14.59
C LYS A 71 14.79 4.20 14.52
N LEU A 72 14.66 3.37 13.49
CA LEU A 72 15.44 2.13 13.33
C LEU A 72 16.81 2.32 12.67
N ALA A 73 17.25 3.56 12.42
CA ALA A 73 18.58 3.83 11.90
C ALA A 73 19.44 4.55 12.96
N PRO A 74 20.53 3.94 13.48
CA PRO A 74 21.55 4.72 14.16
C PRO A 74 22.13 5.76 13.19
N PRO A 75 22.43 6.99 13.63
CA PRO A 75 22.78 8.13 12.77
C PRO A 75 24.05 8.01 11.88
N SER A 76 24.70 6.84 11.78
CA SER A 76 26.09 6.73 11.30
C SER A 76 26.29 6.01 9.96
N LEU A 77 25.26 5.46 9.31
CA LEU A 77 25.42 4.85 7.98
C LEU A 77 25.24 5.93 6.89
N LYS A 78 26.33 6.63 6.58
CA LYS A 78 26.45 7.35 5.30
C LYS A 78 26.77 6.34 4.21
N PRO A 79 26.11 6.38 3.03
CA PRO A 79 26.54 5.56 1.89
C PRO A 79 27.98 5.96 1.50
N ALA A 80 28.80 4.96 1.20
CA ALA A 80 30.20 5.09 0.78
C ALA A 80 30.35 5.73 -0.60
#